data_AF-A0A1E4XAG8-F1
#
_entry.id   AF-A0A1E4XAG8-F1
#
_cell.length_a   1.000
_cell.length_b   1.000
_cell.length_c   1.000
_cell.angle_alpha   90.00
_cell.angle_beta   90.00
_cell.angle_gamma   90.00
#
_symmetry.space_group_name_H-M   'P 1'
#
loop_
_entity.id
_entity.type
_entity.pdbx_description
1 polymer ?
#
loop_
_entity_poly.entity_id
_entity_poly.type
_entity_poly.pdbx_seq_one_letter_code
_entity_poly.pdbx_strand_id
1 'polypeptide(L)'
;MAGKQSTPDQAAQAVILREAGWTVSAIAQRMGISVSTTQRLLKKHNAVVGAGTQALIEKAREELLTAAFSLDAVQQTAASLVVEELALNQQIRTKLANALEILDPADPIAFRSLAAASTALKLTQDVTRRSLPLEKLNQALDFEELPELKIHIMTERDVAEMRAQQRLEEAERDGNLEGVEDELETMRWLDSRRIAQLQQQDDDDVVCEGFDSILPG
;
A
#
# COMPACT_ATOMS: atom_id res chain seq x y z
N MET A 1 -11.41 35.52 -32.70
CA MET A 1 -11.08 35.41 -31.26
C MET A 1 -9.56 35.45 -31.12
N ALA A 2 -9.01 36.58 -30.67
CA ALA A 2 -7.56 36.73 -30.52
C ALA A 2 -7.05 35.78 -29.42
N GLY A 3 -6.27 34.77 -29.82
CA GLY A 3 -5.74 33.77 -28.90
C GLY A 3 -4.79 34.42 -27.90
N LYS A 4 -5.08 34.27 -26.61
CA LYS A 4 -4.23 34.67 -25.48
C LYS A 4 -2.82 34.13 -25.74
N GLN A 5 -1.83 35.02 -25.90
CA GLN A 5 -0.46 34.59 -26.12
C GLN A 5 0.05 33.87 -24.87
N SER A 6 0.68 32.72 -25.08
CA SER A 6 1.39 32.00 -24.02
C SER A 6 2.47 32.91 -23.43
N THR A 7 2.53 32.97 -22.10
CA THR A 7 3.56 33.76 -21.42
C THR A 7 4.95 33.17 -21.70
N PRO A 8 6.02 33.98 -21.72
CA PRO A 8 7.38 33.50 -21.96
C PRO A 8 7.80 32.35 -21.03
N ASP A 9 7.27 32.37 -19.80
CA ASP A 9 7.50 31.38 -18.77
C ASP A 9 6.90 30.00 -19.11
N GLN A 10 5.69 29.98 -19.69
CA GLN A 10 5.06 28.75 -20.17
C GLN A 10 5.83 28.14 -21.36
N ALA A 11 6.40 28.98 -22.22
CA ALA A 11 7.21 28.51 -23.32
C ALA A 11 8.51 27.86 -22.84
N ALA A 12 9.22 28.49 -21.91
CA ALA A 12 10.43 27.94 -21.32
C ALA A 12 10.15 26.60 -20.61
N GLN A 13 9.07 26.52 -19.84
CA GLN A 13 8.70 25.30 -19.12
C GLN A 13 8.35 24.15 -20.07
N ALA A 14 7.61 24.41 -21.15
CA ALA A 14 7.30 23.40 -22.16
C ALA A 14 8.56 22.84 -22.85
N VAL A 15 9.54 23.71 -23.14
CA VAL A 15 10.82 23.33 -23.75
C VAL A 15 11.63 22.45 -22.79
N ILE A 16 11.75 22.83 -21.52
CA ILE A 16 12.48 22.05 -20.50
C ILE A 16 11.86 20.65 -20.32
N LEU A 17 10.52 20.57 -20.23
CA LEU A 17 9.83 19.28 -20.13
C LEU A 17 10.07 18.41 -21.37
N ARG A 18 10.06 19.03 -22.56
CA ARG A 18 10.34 18.32 -23.82
C ARG A 18 11.77 17.80 -23.88
N GLU A 19 12.72 18.60 -23.42
CA GLU A 19 14.14 18.23 -23.33
C GLU A 19 14.39 17.10 -22.35
N ALA A 20 13.64 17.07 -21.25
CA ALA A 20 13.64 15.99 -20.24
C ALA A 20 12.97 14.68 -20.71
N GLY A 21 12.43 14.64 -21.94
CA GLY A 21 11.86 13.44 -22.54
C GLY A 21 10.35 13.29 -22.38
N TRP A 22 9.64 14.31 -21.87
CA TRP A 22 8.18 14.27 -21.80
C TRP A 22 7.55 14.24 -23.21
N THR A 23 6.47 13.47 -23.35
CA THR A 23 5.68 13.44 -24.59
C THR A 23 4.83 14.71 -24.71
N VAL A 24 4.45 15.09 -25.94
CA VAL A 24 3.64 16.29 -26.18
C VAL A 24 2.31 16.23 -25.43
N SER A 25 1.69 15.05 -25.37
CA SER A 25 0.43 14.84 -24.63
C SER A 25 0.62 14.98 -23.11
N ALA A 26 1.72 14.44 -22.57
CA ALA A 26 2.02 14.56 -21.14
C ALA A 26 2.31 16.01 -20.74
N ILE A 27 3.02 16.77 -21.58
CA ILE A 27 3.27 18.21 -21.37
C ILE A 27 1.95 18.98 -21.39
N ALA A 28 1.08 18.70 -22.36
CA ALA A 28 -0.23 19.34 -22.49
C ALA A 28 -1.09 19.12 -21.23
N GLN A 29 -1.13 17.88 -20.74
CA GLN A 29 -1.85 17.52 -19.52
C GLN A 29 -1.23 18.19 -18.28
N ARG A 30 0.09 18.16 -18.12
CA ARG A 30 0.79 18.75 -16.97
C ARG A 30 0.64 20.26 -16.90
N MET A 31 0.60 20.93 -18.04
CA MET A 31 0.48 22.39 -18.13
C MET A 31 -0.97 22.88 -18.25
N GLY A 32 -1.95 21.98 -18.36
CA GLY A 32 -3.37 22.34 -18.53
C GLY A 32 -3.66 23.07 -19.85
N ILE A 33 -2.90 22.82 -20.91
CA ILE A 33 -3.07 23.45 -22.23
C ILE A 33 -3.39 22.41 -23.30
N SER A 34 -3.93 22.85 -24.45
CA SER A 34 -4.23 21.92 -25.54
C SER A 34 -2.97 21.37 -26.21
N VAL A 35 -3.06 20.16 -26.77
CA VAL A 35 -1.98 19.50 -27.51
C VAL A 35 -1.51 20.36 -28.69
N SER A 36 -2.44 21.00 -29.42
CA SER A 36 -2.10 21.90 -30.53
C SER A 36 -1.32 23.14 -30.08
N THR A 37 -1.66 23.70 -28.92
CA THR A 37 -0.94 24.82 -28.31
C THR A 37 0.47 24.39 -27.89
N THR A 38 0.60 23.21 -27.30
CA THR A 38 1.89 22.61 -26.91
C THR A 38 2.78 22.37 -28.13
N GLN A 39 2.25 21.78 -29.20
CA GLN A 39 2.99 21.58 -30.46
C GLN A 39 3.47 22.90 -31.07
N ARG A 40 2.62 23.93 -31.05
CA ARG A 40 2.97 25.26 -31.58
C ARG A 40 4.07 25.91 -30.73
N LEU A 41 4.03 25.80 -29.42
CA LEU A 41 5.06 26.27 -28.49
C LEU A 41 6.41 25.58 -28.76
N LEU A 42 6.41 24.24 -28.80
CA LEU A 42 7.64 23.48 -29.01
C LEU A 42 8.27 23.73 -30.38
N LYS A 43 7.46 23.85 -31.45
CA LYS A 43 7.93 24.20 -32.80
C LYS A 43 8.51 25.61 -32.87
N LYS A 44 7.91 26.59 -32.20
CA LYS A 44 8.40 27.97 -32.18
C LYS A 44 9.80 28.08 -31.56
N HIS A 45 10.14 27.19 -30.63
CA HIS A 45 11.39 27.19 -29.89
C HIS A 45 12.37 26.08 -30.30
N ASN A 46 12.08 25.30 -31.36
CA ASN A 46 12.91 24.18 -31.82
C ASN A 46 13.33 23.20 -30.70
N ALA A 47 12.42 22.91 -29.78
CA ALA A 47 12.72 22.04 -28.64
C ALA A 47 12.97 20.59 -29.10
N VAL A 48 14.18 20.08 -28.85
CA VAL A 48 14.62 18.70 -29.13
C VAL A 48 15.07 18.06 -27.82
N VAL A 49 14.89 16.75 -27.67
CA VAL A 49 15.29 16.02 -26.45
C VAL A 49 16.78 16.24 -26.16
N GLY A 50 17.12 16.64 -24.92
CA GLY A 50 18.50 16.81 -24.46
C GLY A 50 19.26 18.07 -24.91
N ALA A 51 18.59 19.09 -25.45
CA ALA A 51 19.27 20.26 -26.03
C ALA A 51 19.60 21.42 -25.06
N GLY A 52 19.05 21.44 -23.84
CA GLY A 52 19.20 22.55 -22.89
C GLY A 52 20.12 22.31 -21.70
N THR A 53 20.00 23.17 -20.68
CA THR A 53 20.83 23.14 -19.47
C THR A 53 20.59 21.88 -18.63
N GLN A 54 21.66 21.09 -18.45
CA GLN A 54 21.64 19.77 -17.80
C GLN A 54 20.94 19.76 -16.42
N ALA A 55 21.13 20.79 -15.59
CA ALA A 55 20.53 20.86 -14.26
C ALA A 55 19.00 20.96 -14.27
N LEU A 56 18.42 21.69 -15.24
CA LEU A 56 16.97 21.81 -15.39
C LEU A 56 16.36 20.57 -16.05
N ILE A 57 17.11 19.93 -16.95
CA ILE A 57 16.72 18.66 -17.59
C ILE A 57 16.68 17.54 -16.56
N GLU A 58 17.70 17.41 -15.72
CA GLU A 58 17.74 16.34 -14.71
C GLU A 58 16.64 16.52 -13.67
N LYS A 59 16.39 17.75 -13.18
CA LYS A 59 15.25 18.00 -12.29
C LYS A 59 13.91 17.62 -12.93
N ALA A 60 13.68 17.99 -14.19
CA ALA A 60 12.44 17.67 -14.91
C ALA A 60 12.31 16.18 -15.27
N ARG A 61 13.44 15.45 -15.38
CA ARG A 61 13.49 14.00 -15.56
C ARG A 61 13.24 13.27 -14.24
N GLU A 62 13.82 13.75 -13.14
CA GLU A 62 13.55 13.23 -11.80
C GLU A 62 12.06 13.39 -11.47
N GLU A 63 11.49 14.56 -11.73
CA GLU A 63 10.04 14.79 -11.60
C GLU A 63 9.20 13.85 -12.50
N LEU A 64 9.68 13.48 -13.70
CA LEU A 64 9.02 12.48 -14.55
C LEU A 64 8.99 11.13 -13.86
N LEU A 65 10.15 10.67 -13.38
CA LEU A 65 10.29 9.38 -12.71
C LEU A 65 9.47 9.34 -11.43
N THR A 66 9.51 10.40 -10.62
CA THR A 66 8.67 10.52 -9.42
C THR A 66 7.19 10.50 -9.80
N ALA A 67 6.74 11.26 -10.80
CA ALA A 67 5.34 11.24 -11.20
C ALA A 67 4.88 9.88 -11.79
N ALA A 68 5.76 9.18 -12.50
CA ALA A 68 5.45 7.90 -13.13
C ALA A 68 5.52 6.70 -12.16
N PHE A 69 6.39 6.77 -11.15
CA PHE A 69 6.68 5.65 -10.24
C PHE A 69 6.38 5.95 -8.77
N SER A 70 5.87 7.13 -8.42
CA SER A 70 5.36 7.35 -7.06
C SER A 70 4.19 6.40 -6.82
N LEU A 71 4.32 5.59 -5.77
CA LEU A 71 3.32 4.59 -5.40
C LEU A 71 1.93 5.23 -5.28
N ASP A 72 1.82 6.40 -4.67
CA ASP A 72 0.56 7.12 -4.48
C ASP A 72 -0.10 7.54 -5.79
N ALA A 73 0.64 8.13 -6.74
CA ALA A 73 0.06 8.56 -8.02
C ALA A 73 -0.37 7.36 -8.89
N VAL A 74 0.40 6.27 -8.82
CA VAL A 74 0.06 5.01 -9.49
C VAL A 74 -1.19 4.40 -8.86
N GLN A 75 -1.28 4.37 -7.52
CA GLN A 75 -2.45 3.87 -6.80
C GLN A 75 -3.71 4.70 -7.08
N GLN A 76 -3.61 6.02 -7.07
CA GLN A 76 -4.75 6.91 -7.40
C GLN A 76 -5.21 6.70 -8.85
N THR A 77 -4.28 6.60 -9.79
CA THR A 77 -4.60 6.36 -11.19
C THR A 77 -5.23 4.99 -11.39
N ALA A 78 -4.67 3.94 -10.76
CA ALA A 78 -5.22 2.59 -10.78
C ALA A 78 -6.63 2.56 -10.16
N ALA A 79 -6.85 3.22 -9.04
CA ALA A 79 -8.16 3.33 -8.39
C ALA A 79 -9.19 4.03 -9.30
N SER A 80 -8.81 5.14 -9.94
CA SER A 80 -9.67 5.84 -10.89
C SER A 80 -10.06 4.95 -12.08
N LEU A 81 -9.09 4.24 -12.66
CA LEU A 81 -9.33 3.31 -13.77
C LEU A 81 -10.25 2.16 -13.37
N VAL A 82 -10.08 1.63 -12.14
CA VAL A 82 -10.95 0.60 -11.59
C VAL A 82 -12.39 1.11 -11.44
N VAL A 83 -12.58 2.32 -10.91
CA VAL A 83 -13.92 2.92 -10.75
C VAL A 83 -14.59 3.12 -12.12
N GLU A 84 -13.86 3.64 -13.10
CA GLU A 84 -14.37 3.81 -14.46
C GLU A 84 -14.75 2.47 -15.11
N GLU A 85 -13.90 1.45 -14.97
CA GLU A 85 -14.15 0.10 -15.48
C GLU A 85 -15.42 -0.51 -14.87
N LEU A 86 -15.63 -0.34 -13.56
CA LEU A 86 -16.86 -0.79 -12.89
C LEU A 86 -18.10 -0.07 -13.42
N ALA A 87 -18.02 1.25 -13.61
CA ALA A 87 -19.12 2.04 -14.15
C ALA A 87 -19.47 1.65 -15.60
N LEU A 88 -18.47 1.42 -16.44
CA LEU A 88 -18.65 0.92 -17.81
C LEU A 88 -19.29 -0.47 -17.83
N ASN A 89 -18.82 -1.37 -16.97
CA ASN A 89 -19.39 -2.71 -16.85
C ASN A 89 -20.85 -2.70 -16.43
N GLN A 90 -21.23 -1.81 -15.52
CA GLN A 90 -22.63 -1.63 -15.14
C GLN A 90 -23.47 -1.14 -16.32
N GLN A 91 -22.98 -0.15 -17.08
CA GLN A 91 -23.67 0.34 -18.28
C GLN A 91 -23.84 -0.75 -19.34
N ILE A 92 -22.80 -1.52 -19.63
CA ILE A 92 -22.85 -2.64 -20.58
C ILE A 92 -23.91 -3.66 -20.15
N ARG A 93 -23.93 -4.05 -18.86
CA ARG A 93 -24.92 -5.00 -18.33
C ARG A 93 -26.35 -4.48 -18.45
N THR A 94 -26.60 -3.22 -18.10
CA THR A 94 -27.94 -2.62 -18.26
C THR A 94 -28.37 -2.56 -19.72
N LYS A 95 -27.47 -2.17 -20.63
CA LYS A 95 -27.79 -2.12 -22.07
C LYS A 95 -28.07 -3.51 -22.65
N LEU A 96 -27.31 -4.52 -22.23
CA LEU A 96 -27.55 -5.91 -22.63
C LEU A 96 -28.89 -6.43 -22.07
N ALA A 97 -29.21 -6.15 -20.80
CA ALA A 97 -30.49 -6.53 -20.21
C ALA A 97 -31.68 -5.91 -20.98
N ASN A 98 -31.62 -4.61 -21.26
CA ASN A 98 -32.67 -3.94 -22.03
C ASN A 98 -32.78 -4.48 -23.46
N ALA A 99 -31.64 -4.83 -24.09
CA ALA A 99 -31.67 -5.43 -25.42
C ALA A 99 -32.34 -6.81 -25.40
N LEU A 100 -32.07 -7.62 -24.36
CA LEU A 100 -32.67 -8.94 -24.17
C LEU A 100 -34.19 -8.91 -23.99
N GLU A 101 -34.74 -7.85 -23.37
CA GLU A 101 -36.18 -7.71 -23.16
C GLU A 101 -36.97 -7.49 -24.46
N ILE A 102 -36.36 -6.88 -25.47
CA ILE A 102 -37.01 -6.51 -26.75
C ILE A 102 -36.86 -7.64 -27.79
N LEU A 103 -36.12 -8.68 -27.43
CA LEU A 103 -35.62 -9.69 -28.32
C LEU A 103 -36.69 -10.78 -28.55
N ASP A 104 -37.10 -10.98 -29.80
CA ASP A 104 -38.13 -11.99 -30.13
C ASP A 104 -37.52 -13.40 -30.07
N PRO A 105 -37.96 -14.28 -29.15
CA PRO A 105 -37.42 -15.63 -29.02
C PRO A 105 -37.72 -16.53 -30.23
N ALA A 106 -38.61 -16.15 -31.13
CA ALA A 106 -38.89 -16.87 -32.37
C ALA A 106 -37.93 -16.52 -33.52
N ASP A 107 -37.15 -15.43 -33.42
CA ASP A 107 -36.24 -14.98 -34.47
C ASP A 107 -34.86 -15.67 -34.36
N PRO A 108 -34.35 -16.34 -35.41
CA PRO A 108 -32.99 -16.89 -35.45
C PRO A 108 -31.87 -15.87 -35.18
N ILE A 109 -32.10 -14.57 -35.45
CA ILE A 109 -31.15 -13.49 -35.13
C ILE A 109 -31.03 -13.31 -33.62
N ALA A 110 -32.05 -13.72 -32.85
CA ALA A 110 -32.06 -13.66 -31.40
C ALA A 110 -30.93 -14.48 -30.77
N PHE A 111 -30.70 -15.68 -31.29
CA PHE A 111 -29.64 -16.56 -30.80
C PHE A 111 -28.24 -15.99 -31.07
N ARG A 112 -28.05 -15.25 -32.16
CA ARG A 112 -26.76 -14.61 -32.48
C ARG A 112 -26.48 -13.43 -31.55
N SER A 113 -27.49 -12.61 -31.29
CA SER A 113 -27.38 -11.47 -30.36
C SER A 113 -27.17 -11.95 -28.92
N LEU A 114 -27.83 -13.05 -28.50
CA LEU A 114 -27.56 -13.73 -27.24
C LEU A 114 -26.11 -14.25 -27.12
N ALA A 115 -25.58 -14.88 -28.17
CA ALA A 115 -24.19 -15.35 -28.16
C ALA A 115 -23.19 -14.19 -28.07
N ALA A 116 -23.45 -13.09 -28.77
CA ALA A 116 -22.64 -11.87 -28.68
C ALA A 116 -22.72 -11.24 -27.28
N ALA A 117 -23.92 -11.15 -26.70
CA ALA A 117 -24.14 -10.65 -25.34
C ALA A 117 -23.41 -11.49 -24.29
N SER A 118 -23.50 -12.82 -24.40
CA SER A 118 -22.78 -13.77 -23.52
C SER A 118 -21.25 -13.60 -23.64
N THR A 119 -20.74 -13.41 -24.85
CA THR A 119 -19.30 -13.17 -25.08
C THR A 119 -18.86 -11.84 -24.47
N ALA A 120 -19.63 -10.77 -24.63
CA ALA A 120 -19.36 -9.48 -24.03
C ALA A 120 -19.36 -9.55 -22.49
N LEU A 121 -20.32 -10.26 -21.89
CA LEU A 121 -20.38 -10.49 -20.44
C LEU A 121 -19.19 -11.32 -19.92
N LYS A 122 -18.77 -12.34 -20.66
CA LYS A 122 -17.60 -13.13 -20.31
C LYS A 122 -16.32 -12.30 -20.33
N LEU A 123 -16.08 -11.56 -21.42
CA LEU A 123 -14.88 -10.74 -21.59
C LEU A 123 -14.77 -9.67 -20.49
N THR A 124 -15.87 -8.98 -20.20
CA THR A 124 -15.93 -7.99 -19.12
C THR A 124 -15.67 -8.60 -17.75
N GLN A 125 -16.22 -9.78 -17.47
CA GLN A 125 -15.97 -10.51 -16.23
C GLN A 125 -14.51 -10.98 -16.09
N ASP A 126 -13.91 -11.48 -17.18
CA ASP A 126 -12.51 -11.90 -17.22
C ASP A 126 -11.56 -10.72 -16.99
N VAL A 127 -11.84 -9.56 -17.58
CA VAL A 127 -11.08 -8.32 -17.36
C VAL A 127 -11.24 -7.86 -15.91
N THR A 128 -12.46 -7.80 -15.39
CA THR A 128 -12.74 -7.38 -14.00
C THR A 128 -12.00 -8.25 -12.98
N ARG A 129 -12.00 -9.58 -13.16
CA ARG A 129 -11.29 -10.50 -12.26
C ARG A 129 -9.76 -10.33 -12.28
N ARG A 130 -9.20 -9.93 -13.42
CA ARG A 130 -7.76 -9.67 -13.54
C ARG A 130 -7.35 -8.30 -13.03
N SER A 131 -8.18 -7.28 -13.26
CA SER A 131 -7.92 -5.90 -12.81
C SER A 131 -8.17 -5.72 -11.32
N LEU A 132 -9.13 -6.45 -10.76
CA LEU A 132 -9.43 -6.51 -9.34
C LEU A 132 -9.15 -7.93 -8.81
N PRO A 133 -7.90 -8.25 -8.45
CA PRO A 133 -7.59 -9.52 -7.82
C PRO A 133 -8.15 -9.52 -6.38
N LEU A 134 -9.44 -9.80 -6.25
CA LEU A 134 -10.16 -9.92 -4.96
C LEU A 134 -9.46 -10.93 -4.03
N GLU A 135 -8.83 -11.95 -4.60
CA GLU A 135 -7.98 -12.91 -3.88
C GLU A 135 -6.73 -12.29 -3.25
N LYS A 136 -6.10 -11.31 -3.92
CA LYS A 136 -4.95 -10.59 -3.38
C LYS A 136 -5.36 -9.53 -2.36
N LEU A 137 -6.56 -8.96 -2.47
CA LEU A 137 -7.13 -8.07 -1.45
C LEU A 137 -7.32 -8.82 -0.13
N ASN A 138 -7.77 -10.07 -0.16
CA ASN A 138 -7.85 -10.91 1.04
C ASN A 138 -6.45 -11.23 1.61
N GLN A 139 -5.47 -11.56 0.77
CA GLN A 139 -4.08 -11.79 1.22
C GLN A 139 -3.41 -10.54 1.79
N ALA A 140 -3.74 -9.35 1.28
CA ALA A 140 -3.23 -8.09 1.81
C ALA A 140 -3.88 -7.67 3.13
N LEU A 141 -4.97 -8.30 3.55
CA LEU A 141 -5.54 -8.12 4.89
C LEU A 141 -4.91 -9.09 5.90
N ASP A 142 -4.34 -10.21 5.43
CA ASP A 142 -3.53 -11.16 6.21
C ASP A 142 -2.05 -10.72 6.27
N PHE A 143 -1.79 -9.51 6.77
CA PHE A 143 -0.43 -9.19 7.19
C PHE A 143 -0.09 -10.03 8.44
N GLU A 144 0.67 -11.11 8.27
CA GLU A 144 1.41 -11.71 9.38
C GLU A 144 2.37 -10.64 9.93
N GLU A 145 2.11 -10.12 11.13
CA GLU A 145 3.04 -9.23 11.82
C GLU A 145 4.41 -9.89 11.89
N LEU A 146 5.42 -9.22 11.33
CA LEU A 146 6.80 -9.68 11.41
C LEU A 146 7.18 -9.81 12.89
N PRO A 147 7.80 -10.92 13.31
CA PRO A 147 8.18 -11.10 14.71
C PRO A 147 9.15 -10.00 15.13
N GLU A 148 8.83 -9.29 16.21
CA GLU A 148 9.68 -8.24 16.77
C GLU A 148 10.89 -8.86 17.48
N LEU A 149 12.11 -8.47 17.08
CA LEU A 149 13.32 -8.79 17.82
C LEU A 149 13.46 -7.84 19.01
N LYS A 150 13.20 -8.34 20.22
CA LYS A 150 13.41 -7.59 21.47
C LYS A 150 14.76 -7.95 22.08
N ILE A 151 15.65 -6.96 22.22
CA ILE A 151 16.97 -7.11 22.84
C ILE A 151 16.88 -6.55 24.26
N HIS A 152 17.16 -7.41 25.25
CA HIS A 152 17.15 -7.06 26.67
C HIS A 152 18.51 -7.40 27.29
N ILE A 153 18.95 -6.62 28.27
CA ILE A 153 20.13 -6.96 29.08
C ILE A 153 19.70 -8.01 30.09
N MET A 154 20.33 -9.18 30.06
CA MET A 154 20.05 -10.26 31.00
C MET A 154 20.51 -9.87 32.40
N THR A 155 19.62 -10.01 33.38
CA THR A 155 19.98 -9.96 34.80
C THR A 155 20.64 -11.27 35.23
N GLU A 156 21.35 -11.27 36.38
CA GLU A 156 21.94 -12.50 36.94
C GLU A 156 20.90 -13.61 37.14
N ARG A 157 19.63 -13.23 37.39
CA ARG A 157 18.51 -14.16 37.52
C ARG A 157 18.12 -14.77 36.18
N ASP A 158 18.05 -13.99 35.12
CA ASP A 158 17.73 -14.49 33.77
C ASP A 158 18.83 -15.46 33.30
N VAL A 159 20.07 -15.20 33.70
CA VAL A 159 21.19 -16.14 33.48
C VAL A 159 21.00 -17.42 34.29
N ALA A 160 20.60 -17.35 35.56
CA ALA A 160 20.37 -18.53 36.39
C ALA A 160 19.26 -19.44 35.84
N GLU A 161 18.16 -18.84 35.38
CA GLU A 161 17.03 -19.55 34.75
C GLU A 161 17.45 -20.20 33.43
N MET A 162 18.16 -19.46 32.57
CA MET A 162 18.71 -20.01 31.32
C MET A 162 19.67 -21.19 31.58
N ARG A 163 20.49 -21.10 32.64
CA ARG A 163 21.43 -22.17 32.99
C ARG A 163 20.72 -23.40 33.57
N ALA A 164 19.66 -23.23 34.34
CA ALA A 164 18.83 -24.33 34.83
C ALA A 164 18.10 -25.02 33.66
N GLN A 165 17.54 -24.24 32.73
CA GLN A 165 16.92 -24.76 31.52
C GLN A 165 17.91 -25.54 30.64
N GLN A 166 19.14 -25.06 30.48
CA GLN A 166 20.19 -25.80 29.75
C GLN A 166 20.57 -27.13 30.42
N ARG A 167 20.67 -27.17 31.76
CA ARG A 167 20.96 -28.41 32.49
C ARG A 167 19.80 -29.41 32.42
N LEU A 168 18.56 -28.92 32.43
CA LEU A 168 17.36 -29.73 32.22
C LEU A 168 17.39 -30.39 30.82
N GLU A 169 17.61 -29.59 29.77
CA GLU A 169 17.70 -30.10 28.39
C GLU A 169 18.87 -31.09 28.18
N GLU A 170 19.96 -30.92 28.92
CA GLU A 170 21.10 -31.84 28.93
C GLU A 170 20.75 -33.15 29.66
N ALA A 171 20.12 -33.09 30.83
CA ALA A 171 19.67 -34.25 31.57
C ALA A 171 18.60 -35.07 30.81
N GLU A 172 17.68 -34.39 30.10
CA GLU A 172 16.70 -35.02 29.21
C GLU A 172 17.38 -35.73 28.03
N ARG A 173 18.39 -35.07 27.43
CA ARG A 173 19.15 -35.65 26.31
C ARG A 173 19.96 -36.87 26.73
N ASP A 174 20.52 -36.86 27.94
CA ASP A 174 21.35 -37.93 28.49
C ASP A 174 20.51 -39.04 29.17
N GLY A 175 19.20 -38.85 29.30
CA GLY A 175 18.29 -39.82 29.92
C GLY A 175 18.45 -39.93 31.44
N ASN A 176 19.02 -38.90 32.09
CA ASN A 176 19.21 -38.84 33.53
C ASN A 176 17.94 -38.35 34.23
N LEU A 177 17.07 -39.28 34.63
CA LEU A 177 15.79 -38.96 35.29
C LEU A 177 15.95 -38.21 36.62
N GLU A 178 16.99 -38.51 37.40
CA GLU A 178 17.29 -37.84 38.67
C GLU A 178 17.71 -36.37 38.43
N GLY A 179 18.56 -36.14 37.41
CA GLY A 179 18.96 -34.80 37.01
C GLY A 179 17.80 -33.95 36.45
N VAL A 180 16.82 -34.58 35.79
CA VAL A 180 15.61 -33.89 35.34
C VAL A 180 14.75 -33.44 36.53
N GLU A 181 14.59 -34.29 37.54
CA GLU A 181 13.81 -33.98 38.74
C GLU A 181 14.45 -32.84 39.55
N ASP A 182 15.77 -32.90 39.76
CA ASP A 182 16.54 -31.87 40.48
C ASP A 182 16.47 -30.48 39.82
N GLU A 183 16.56 -30.42 38.49
CA GLU A 183 16.49 -29.15 37.75
C GLU A 183 15.05 -28.60 37.68
N LEU A 184 14.03 -29.47 37.62
CA LEU A 184 12.63 -29.05 37.75
C LEU A 184 12.34 -28.46 39.13
N GLU A 185 12.91 -29.02 40.20
CA GLU A 185 12.82 -28.43 41.54
C GLU A 185 13.53 -27.07 41.62
N THR A 186 14.70 -26.96 40.98
CA THR A 186 15.45 -25.70 40.89
C THR A 186 14.64 -24.61 40.18
N MET A 187 13.96 -24.94 39.07
CA MET A 187 13.08 -24.02 38.36
C MET A 187 11.87 -23.59 39.21
N ARG A 188 11.24 -24.53 39.92
CA ARG A 188 10.13 -24.22 40.84
C ARG A 188 10.56 -23.30 41.99
N TRP A 189 11.78 -23.48 42.50
CA TRP A 189 12.33 -22.62 43.53
C TRP A 189 12.58 -21.20 43.00
N LEU A 190 13.12 -21.06 41.79
CA LEU A 190 13.31 -19.76 41.13
C LEU A 190 11.97 -19.03 40.89
N ASP A 191 10.93 -19.75 40.47
CA ASP A 191 9.58 -19.20 40.27
C ASP A 191 8.90 -18.79 41.58
N SER A 192 9.03 -19.60 42.63
CA SER A 192 8.50 -19.25 43.95
C SER A 192 9.13 -17.96 44.48
N ARG A 193 10.42 -17.77 44.22
CA ARG A 193 11.16 -16.55 44.59
C ARG A 193 10.76 -15.35 43.74
N ARG A 194 10.44 -15.55 42.45
CA ARG A 194 9.88 -14.52 41.56
C ARG A 194 8.54 -14.00 42.08
N ILE A 195 7.64 -14.90 42.47
CA ILE A 195 6.31 -14.53 43.01
C ILE A 195 6.46 -13.75 44.32
N ALA A 196 7.34 -14.19 45.22
CA ALA A 196 7.58 -13.50 46.49
C ALA A 196 8.15 -12.07 46.30
N GLN A 197 9.02 -11.86 45.31
CA GLN A 197 9.56 -10.53 45.01
C GLN A 197 8.52 -9.58 44.41
N LEU A 198 7.63 -10.08 43.54
CA LEU A 198 6.53 -9.28 42.98
C LEU A 198 5.55 -8.85 44.08
N GLN A 199 5.22 -9.76 45.01
CA GLN A 199 4.36 -9.44 46.14
C GLN A 199 4.96 -8.40 47.08
N GLN A 200 6.29 -8.37 47.24
CA GLN A 200 6.97 -7.34 48.03
C GLN A 200 7.03 -5.98 47.34
N GLN A 201 7.03 -5.92 46.00
CA GLN A 201 7.01 -4.66 45.26
C GLN A 201 5.62 -4.01 45.24
N ASP A 202 4.54 -4.81 45.27
CA ASP A 202 3.17 -4.29 45.28
C ASP A 202 2.74 -3.70 46.64
N ASP A 203 3.37 -4.11 47.75
CA ASP A 203 3.04 -3.63 49.11
C ASP A 203 3.69 -2.27 49.48
N ASP A 204 4.78 -1.87 48.81
CA ASP A 204 5.54 -0.64 49.14
C ASP A 204 5.06 0.62 48.37
N ASP A 205 4.13 0.51 47.42
CA ASP A 205 3.74 1.61 46.49
C ASP A 205 2.39 2.31 46.81
N VAL A 206 1.75 2.00 47.95
CA VAL A 206 0.52 2.71 48.37
C VAL A 206 0.87 3.98 49.17
N VAL A 207 1.21 5.05 48.45
CA VAL A 207 1.20 6.41 49.02
C VAL A 207 -0.24 6.95 49.01
N CYS A 208 -0.93 6.86 50.15
CA CYS A 208 -2.20 7.57 50.36
C CYS A 208 -1.92 9.07 50.56
N GLU A 209 -1.84 9.85 49.48
CA GLU A 209 -1.87 11.31 49.59
C GLU A 209 -3.29 11.78 49.95
N GLY A 210 -3.46 12.14 51.22
CA GLY A 210 -4.68 12.75 51.75
C GLY A 210 -4.95 14.09 51.09
N PHE A 211 -6.10 14.18 50.44
CA PHE A 211 -6.63 15.32 49.70
C PHE A 211 -6.96 16.49 50.65
N ASP A 212 -6.14 17.54 50.68
CA ASP A 212 -6.42 18.76 51.45
C ASP A 212 -7.42 19.65 50.68
N SER A 213 -8.53 19.97 51.33
CA SER A 213 -9.66 20.69 50.75
C SER A 213 -9.53 22.19 50.98
N ILE A 214 -9.28 22.95 49.90
CA ILE A 214 -9.39 24.41 49.91
C ILE A 214 -10.70 24.78 49.20
N LEU A 215 -11.72 25.16 49.98
CA LEU A 215 -12.92 25.85 49.50
C LEU A 215 -12.63 27.35 49.38
N PRO A 216 -13.12 28.05 48.33
CA PRO A 216 -13.02 29.50 48.25
C PRO A 216 -14.19 30.15 49.00
N GLY A 217 -13.87 31.14 49.83
CA GLY A 217 -14.80 32.12 50.39
C GLY A 217 -14.39 33.52 49.96
#